data_AF-B3R9N9-F1
#
_entry.id   AF-B3R9N9-F1
#
_cell.length_a   1.000
_cell.length_b   1.000
_cell.length_c   1.000
_cell.angle_alpha   90.00
_cell.angle_beta   90.00
_cell.angle_gamma   90.00
#
_symmetry.space_group_name_H-M   'P 1'
#
loop_
_entity.id
_entity.type
_entity.pdbx_description
1 polymer ?
#
loop_
_entity_poly.entity_id
_entity_poly.type
_entity_poly.pdbx_seq_one_letter_code
_entity_poly.pdbx_strand_id
1 'polypeptide(L)'
;MSKRDSKPYQATRDIDQDAWFLYHTTSIPYYEICAQLCADFADLYNGFITGHGLHGAARLDYWVSRYLSHAENIRRGIKLIQHGGDYMPMIGFLNSPATDYRGIVEQPLGWMTEEQRRRWDESFDRMSHACSTGATTLRNNEWAGSYWRERDLHKHDYELVNRDDSHKGDFGDDIQNAASLGLIAPPKEYPRHSINHDVSVKPGEPCPQTGVWIPSQWLRGADDFSLAFCVQGQPMQPAFRLRWGKPFDMLANFDLPDDGDDTGFISFLETTALDSDWYLVEKPSSCQIP
;
A
#
# COMPACT_ATOMS: atom_id res chain seq x y z
N MET A 1 1.10 34.78 15.55
CA MET A 1 0.82 33.48 14.88
C MET A 1 0.95 32.39 15.92
N SER A 2 -0.15 31.72 16.25
CA SER A 2 -0.20 30.69 17.29
C SER A 2 0.53 29.43 16.84
N LYS A 3 1.48 28.95 17.66
CA LYS A 3 2.14 27.64 17.51
C LYS A 3 1.12 26.54 17.79
N ARG A 4 0.40 26.08 16.76
CA ARG A 4 -0.19 24.74 16.80
C ARG A 4 0.89 23.78 16.30
N ASP A 5 1.70 23.31 17.24
CA ASP A 5 2.79 22.37 16.98
C ASP A 5 2.21 20.98 16.62
N SER A 6 2.93 20.21 15.81
CA SER A 6 2.61 18.83 15.42
C SER A 6 2.24 17.97 16.64
N LYS A 7 1.26 17.08 16.50
CA LYS A 7 0.79 16.25 17.62
C LYS A 7 1.42 14.85 17.59
N PRO A 8 1.70 14.24 18.76
CA PRO A 8 2.13 12.85 18.83
C PRO A 8 1.09 11.92 18.18
N TYR A 9 1.56 10.86 17.54
CA TYR A 9 0.70 9.74 17.17
C TYR A 9 0.28 9.00 18.47
N GLN A 10 -1.00 8.63 18.59
CA GLN A 10 -1.58 8.10 19.84
C GLN A 10 -2.45 6.85 19.62
N ALA A 11 -2.43 6.26 18.41
CA ALA A 11 -3.20 5.06 18.15
C ALA A 11 -2.47 3.84 18.73
N THR A 12 -3.19 3.04 19.52
CA THR A 12 -2.70 1.75 20.01
C THR A 12 -2.48 0.83 18.83
N ARG A 13 -1.26 0.30 18.68
CA ARG A 13 -0.91 -0.64 17.62
C ARG A 13 -0.58 -2.01 18.19
N ASP A 14 -0.93 -3.04 17.42
CA ASP A 14 -0.65 -4.43 17.73
C ASP A 14 0.34 -4.99 16.70
N ILE A 15 1.48 -5.46 17.20
CA ILE A 15 2.54 -6.05 16.38
C ILE A 15 2.03 -7.25 15.58
N ASP A 16 1.14 -8.05 16.17
CA ASP A 16 0.63 -9.28 15.54
C ASP A 16 -0.33 -8.94 14.40
N GLN A 17 -1.13 -7.89 14.59
CA GLN A 17 -2.02 -7.35 13.56
C GLN A 17 -1.25 -6.74 12.40
N ASP A 18 -0.29 -5.86 12.69
CA ASP A 18 0.53 -5.19 11.68
C ASP A 18 1.38 -6.20 10.90
N ALA A 19 2.03 -7.14 11.60
CA ALA A 19 2.84 -8.16 10.96
C ALA A 19 1.97 -9.10 10.11
N TRP A 20 0.80 -9.50 10.61
CA TRP A 20 -0.15 -10.30 9.82
C TRP A 20 -0.57 -9.58 8.54
N PHE A 21 -0.92 -8.29 8.62
CA PHE A 21 -1.34 -7.50 7.47
C PHE A 21 -0.24 -7.39 6.42
N LEU A 22 0.98 -7.08 6.84
CA LEU A 22 2.14 -7.00 5.95
C LEU A 22 2.41 -8.37 5.32
N TYR A 23 2.45 -9.46 6.09
CA TYR A 23 2.64 -10.81 5.56
C TYR A 23 1.53 -11.23 4.59
N HIS A 24 0.29 -10.84 4.86
CA HIS A 24 -0.86 -11.18 4.04
C HIS A 24 -0.82 -10.42 2.71
N THR A 25 -0.63 -9.10 2.73
CA THR A 25 -0.60 -8.25 1.54
C THR A 25 0.64 -8.46 0.66
N THR A 26 1.67 -9.12 1.19
CA THR A 26 2.83 -9.58 0.40
C THR A 26 2.81 -11.07 0.04
N SER A 27 1.70 -11.76 0.26
CA SER A 27 1.59 -13.19 0.01
C SER A 27 1.21 -13.50 -1.44
N ILE A 28 1.63 -14.66 -1.93
CA ILE A 28 1.24 -15.16 -3.26
C ILE A 28 -0.29 -15.24 -3.41
N PRO A 29 -1.06 -15.78 -2.44
CA PRO A 29 -2.53 -15.78 -2.53
C PRO A 29 -3.12 -14.38 -2.72
N TYR A 30 -2.60 -13.38 -2.03
CA TYR A 30 -3.06 -12.00 -2.18
C TYR A 30 -2.77 -11.42 -3.57
N TYR A 31 -1.60 -11.74 -4.14
CA TYR A 31 -1.27 -11.34 -5.51
C TYR A 31 -2.15 -12.05 -6.56
N GLU A 32 -2.55 -13.30 -6.32
CA GLU A 32 -3.52 -13.98 -7.19
C GLU A 32 -4.91 -13.32 -7.12
N ILE A 33 -5.33 -12.82 -5.95
CA ILE A 33 -6.55 -12.01 -5.83
C ILE A 33 -6.43 -10.75 -6.70
N CYS A 34 -5.29 -10.04 -6.65
CA CYS A 34 -5.06 -8.85 -7.47
C CYS A 34 -5.13 -9.16 -8.98
N ALA A 35 -4.49 -10.26 -9.42
CA ALA A 35 -4.55 -10.72 -10.79
C ALA A 35 -5.97 -11.10 -11.21
N GLN A 36 -6.72 -11.79 -10.34
CA GLN A 36 -8.09 -12.18 -10.63
C GLN A 36 -9.00 -10.95 -10.76
N LEU A 37 -8.89 -9.97 -9.87
CA LEU A 37 -9.68 -8.73 -9.94
C LEU A 37 -9.41 -7.93 -11.21
N CYS A 38 -8.16 -7.92 -11.71
CA CYS A 38 -7.84 -7.33 -13.00
C CYS A 38 -8.57 -8.03 -14.16
N ALA A 39 -8.60 -9.37 -14.14
CA ALA A 39 -9.31 -10.15 -15.15
C ALA A 39 -10.83 -9.97 -15.04
N ASP A 40 -11.39 -10.03 -13.84
CA ASP A 40 -12.83 -9.84 -13.59
C ASP A 40 -13.30 -8.46 -14.04
N PHE A 41 -12.52 -7.42 -13.76
CA PHE A 41 -12.81 -6.07 -14.23
C PHE A 41 -12.77 -5.98 -15.76
N ALA A 42 -11.76 -6.58 -16.40
CA ALA A 42 -11.66 -6.61 -17.85
C ALA A 42 -12.85 -7.33 -18.49
N ASP A 43 -13.26 -8.48 -17.93
CA ASP A 43 -14.39 -9.28 -18.41
C ASP A 43 -15.72 -8.55 -18.23
N LEU A 44 -15.92 -7.89 -17.08
CA LEU A 44 -17.09 -7.04 -16.83
C LEU A 44 -17.18 -5.94 -17.87
N TYR A 45 -16.08 -5.21 -18.08
CA TYR A 45 -16.05 -4.08 -19.00
C TYR A 45 -16.26 -4.53 -20.45
N ASN A 46 -15.61 -5.62 -20.85
CA ASN A 46 -15.78 -6.25 -22.16
C ASN A 46 -17.23 -6.68 -22.41
N GLY A 47 -17.90 -7.26 -21.40
CA GLY A 47 -19.30 -7.63 -21.47
C GLY A 47 -20.21 -6.42 -21.70
N PHE A 48 -19.93 -5.29 -21.04
CA PHE A 48 -20.67 -4.05 -21.29
C PHE A 48 -20.45 -3.51 -22.71
N ILE A 49 -19.20 -3.47 -23.18
CA ILE A 49 -18.87 -3.05 -24.55
C ILE A 49 -19.58 -3.93 -25.58
N THR A 50 -19.58 -5.26 -25.36
CA THR A 50 -20.24 -6.24 -26.23
C THR A 50 -21.76 -6.01 -26.27
N GLY A 51 -22.39 -5.84 -25.10
CA GLY A 51 -23.83 -5.66 -24.98
C GLY A 51 -24.35 -4.40 -25.67
N HIS A 52 -23.51 -3.37 -25.78
CA HIS A 52 -23.82 -2.12 -26.50
C HIS A 52 -23.30 -2.09 -27.94
N GLY A 53 -22.59 -3.13 -28.40
CA GLY A 53 -22.03 -3.19 -29.75
C GLY A 53 -20.94 -2.15 -30.02
N LEU A 54 -20.14 -1.81 -29.00
CA LEU A 54 -19.17 -0.69 -29.03
C LEU A 54 -17.72 -1.11 -29.29
N HIS A 55 -17.48 -2.37 -29.68
CA HIS A 55 -16.14 -2.79 -30.09
C HIS A 55 -15.62 -1.92 -31.24
N GLY A 56 -14.36 -1.50 -31.15
CA GLY A 56 -13.70 -0.59 -32.08
C GLY A 56 -13.97 0.89 -31.82
N ALA A 57 -14.82 1.25 -30.86
CA ALA A 57 -15.05 2.64 -30.49
C ALA A 57 -13.98 3.16 -29.53
N ALA A 58 -13.49 4.38 -29.78
CA ALA A 58 -12.47 5.06 -28.97
C ALA A 58 -11.28 4.13 -28.65
N ARG A 59 -10.96 3.97 -27.36
CA ARG A 59 -9.94 3.02 -26.88
C ARG A 59 -10.53 1.97 -25.93
N LEU A 60 -11.81 1.63 -26.09
CA LEU A 60 -12.51 0.73 -25.16
C LEU A 60 -11.85 -0.67 -25.12
N ASP A 61 -11.59 -1.28 -26.28
CA ASP A 61 -10.92 -2.60 -26.38
C ASP A 61 -9.46 -2.59 -25.89
N TYR A 62 -8.79 -1.45 -26.05
CA TYR A 62 -7.44 -1.27 -25.53
C TYR A 62 -7.42 -1.41 -24.02
N TRP A 63 -8.38 -0.81 -23.31
CA TRP A 63 -8.46 -0.90 -21.85
C TRP A 63 -8.79 -2.32 -21.39
N VAL A 64 -9.71 -3.03 -22.05
CA VAL A 64 -9.94 -4.46 -21.78
C VAL A 64 -8.63 -5.25 -21.91
N SER A 65 -7.93 -5.10 -23.03
CA SER A 65 -6.67 -5.81 -23.30
C SER A 65 -5.57 -5.46 -22.29
N ARG A 66 -5.55 -4.20 -21.83
CA ARG A 66 -4.57 -3.70 -20.86
C ARG A 66 -4.78 -4.30 -19.47
N TYR A 67 -6.02 -4.41 -19.00
CA TYR A 67 -6.30 -5.04 -17.70
C TYR A 67 -6.08 -6.56 -17.71
N LEU A 68 -6.36 -7.24 -18.83
CA LEU A 68 -5.93 -8.64 -19.03
C LEU A 68 -4.40 -8.76 -18.98
N SER A 69 -3.68 -7.83 -19.62
CA SER A 69 -2.21 -7.81 -19.58
C SER A 69 -1.67 -7.56 -18.16
N HIS A 70 -2.33 -6.72 -17.37
CA HIS A 70 -1.98 -6.52 -15.96
C HIS A 70 -2.14 -7.80 -15.14
N ALA A 71 -3.26 -8.52 -15.31
CA ALA A 71 -3.47 -9.81 -14.67
C ALA A 71 -2.35 -10.82 -15.00
N GLU A 72 -1.94 -10.88 -16.27
CA GLU A 72 -0.81 -11.72 -16.69
C GLU A 72 0.52 -11.27 -16.08
N ASN A 73 0.80 -9.97 -16.04
CA ASN A 73 2.04 -9.43 -15.48
C ASN A 73 2.15 -9.72 -13.99
N ILE A 74 1.06 -9.58 -13.22
CA ILE A 74 1.03 -9.94 -11.80
C ILE A 74 1.33 -11.44 -11.64
N ARG A 75 0.70 -12.32 -12.43
CA ARG A 75 0.99 -13.77 -12.41
C ARG A 75 2.42 -14.11 -12.83
N ARG A 76 3.02 -13.35 -13.74
CA ARG A 76 4.45 -13.46 -14.07
C ARG A 76 5.32 -13.05 -12.87
N GLY A 77 4.97 -11.95 -12.19
CA GLY A 77 5.63 -11.53 -10.95
C GLY A 77 5.57 -12.59 -9.85
N ILE A 78 4.43 -13.28 -9.68
CA ILE A 78 4.30 -14.40 -8.74
C ILE A 78 5.34 -15.49 -9.04
N LYS A 79 5.56 -15.83 -10.32
CA LYS A 79 6.58 -16.81 -10.72
C LYS A 79 8.00 -16.34 -10.40
N LEU A 80 8.29 -15.05 -10.54
CA LEU A 80 9.60 -14.48 -10.15
C LEU A 80 9.85 -14.62 -8.64
N ILE A 81 8.82 -14.38 -7.83
CA ILE A 81 8.88 -14.59 -6.37
C ILE A 81 9.09 -16.07 -6.06
N GLN A 82 8.31 -16.98 -6.66
CA GLN A 82 8.40 -18.42 -6.40
C GLN A 82 9.74 -19.04 -6.77
N HIS A 83 10.36 -18.59 -7.87
CA HIS A 83 11.59 -19.19 -8.39
C HIS A 83 12.87 -18.46 -7.98
N GLY A 84 12.80 -17.16 -7.73
CA GLY A 84 13.97 -16.32 -7.47
C GLY A 84 13.88 -15.45 -6.23
N GLY A 85 12.74 -15.43 -5.52
CA GLY A 85 12.52 -14.53 -4.39
C GLY A 85 12.51 -13.04 -4.80
N ASP A 86 12.32 -12.74 -6.09
CA ASP A 86 12.36 -11.36 -6.60
C ASP A 86 10.98 -10.72 -6.55
N TYR A 87 10.79 -9.86 -5.55
CA TYR A 87 9.57 -9.08 -5.33
C TYR A 87 9.59 -7.74 -6.09
N MET A 88 10.74 -7.27 -6.59
CA MET A 88 10.86 -5.88 -7.04
C MET A 88 10.00 -5.56 -8.26
N PRO A 89 9.90 -6.42 -9.30
CA PRO A 89 8.99 -6.17 -10.42
C PRO A 89 7.52 -6.06 -9.99
N MET A 90 7.15 -6.68 -8.87
CA MET A 90 5.78 -6.70 -8.38
C MET A 90 5.27 -5.30 -8.01
N ILE A 91 6.14 -4.38 -7.57
CA ILE A 91 5.74 -3.00 -7.26
C ILE A 91 5.10 -2.33 -8.48
N GLY A 92 5.75 -2.42 -9.63
CA GLY A 92 5.23 -1.89 -10.89
C GLY A 92 3.99 -2.63 -11.40
N PHE A 93 3.99 -3.97 -11.31
CA PHE A 93 2.87 -4.79 -11.76
C PHE A 93 1.58 -4.54 -10.96
N LEU A 94 1.68 -4.33 -9.65
CA LEU A 94 0.55 -4.01 -8.78
C LEU A 94 0.14 -2.54 -8.84
N ASN A 95 1.08 -1.61 -9.04
CA ASN A 95 0.73 -0.19 -9.11
C ASN A 95 0.01 0.20 -10.41
N SER A 96 0.35 -0.46 -11.52
CA SER A 96 -0.16 -0.08 -12.86
C SER A 96 -1.70 -0.11 -12.97
N PRO A 97 -2.41 -1.16 -12.51
CA PRO A 97 -3.88 -1.21 -12.53
C PRO A 97 -4.59 -0.02 -11.88
N ALA A 98 -4.05 0.48 -10.77
CA ALA A 98 -4.64 1.58 -10.00
C ALA A 98 -4.35 2.95 -10.63
N THR A 99 -3.13 3.16 -11.12
CA THR A 99 -2.72 4.44 -11.71
C THR A 99 -3.30 4.71 -13.10
N ASP A 100 -3.81 3.68 -13.77
CA ASP A 100 -4.47 3.80 -15.07
C ASP A 100 -5.85 4.51 -15.01
N TYR A 101 -6.40 4.77 -13.82
CA TYR A 101 -7.72 5.37 -13.59
C TYR A 101 -8.02 6.57 -14.50
N ARG A 102 -7.09 7.53 -14.55
CA ARG A 102 -7.27 8.74 -15.36
C ARG A 102 -7.49 8.42 -16.84
N GLY A 103 -6.71 7.49 -17.39
CA GLY A 103 -6.83 7.13 -18.79
C GLY A 103 -8.14 6.42 -19.13
N ILE A 104 -8.67 5.63 -18.20
CA ILE A 104 -9.91 4.88 -18.42
C ILE A 104 -11.17 5.72 -18.17
N VAL A 105 -11.16 6.63 -17.19
CA VAL A 105 -12.33 7.51 -16.93
C VAL A 105 -12.47 8.65 -17.92
N GLU A 106 -11.38 9.04 -18.60
CA GLU A 106 -11.41 10.01 -19.70
C GLU A 106 -11.99 9.41 -21.01
N GLN A 107 -12.32 8.11 -21.04
CA GLN A 107 -13.04 7.53 -22.17
C GLN A 107 -14.48 8.04 -22.22
N PRO A 108 -15.14 8.04 -23.39
CA PRO A 108 -16.55 8.40 -23.50
C PRO A 108 -17.42 7.30 -22.88
N LEU A 109 -17.56 7.30 -21.54
CA LEU A 109 -18.30 6.27 -20.78
C LEU A 109 -19.82 6.55 -20.66
N GLY A 110 -20.31 7.63 -21.26
CA GLY A 110 -21.72 8.06 -21.15
C GLY A 110 -22.75 7.12 -21.81
N TRP A 111 -22.31 6.04 -22.45
CA TRP A 111 -23.17 4.99 -23.00
C TRP A 111 -23.58 3.95 -21.95
N MET A 112 -22.88 3.89 -20.81
CA MET A 112 -23.26 2.99 -19.72
C MET A 112 -24.56 3.46 -19.07
N THR A 113 -25.43 2.53 -18.72
CA THR A 113 -26.55 2.83 -17.81
C THR A 113 -26.02 3.15 -16.42
N GLU A 114 -26.83 3.79 -15.59
CA GLU A 114 -26.48 4.10 -14.19
C GLU A 114 -26.06 2.84 -13.42
N GLU A 115 -26.78 1.73 -13.60
CA GLU A 115 -26.46 0.45 -12.96
C GLU A 115 -25.16 -0.18 -13.49
N GLN A 116 -24.89 -0.08 -14.80
CA GLN A 116 -23.61 -0.52 -15.36
C GLN A 116 -22.46 0.32 -14.83
N ARG A 117 -22.67 1.63 -14.71
CA ARG A 117 -21.67 2.55 -14.19
C ARG A 117 -21.35 2.24 -12.73
N ARG A 118 -22.37 2.05 -11.88
CA ARG A 118 -22.20 1.64 -10.48
C ARG A 118 -21.37 0.36 -10.35
N ARG A 119 -21.73 -0.68 -11.11
CA ARG A 119 -20.98 -1.96 -11.11
C ARG A 119 -19.54 -1.81 -11.62
N TRP A 120 -19.33 -0.95 -12.61
CA TRP A 120 -18.00 -0.64 -13.14
C TRP A 120 -17.16 0.06 -12.08
N ASP A 121 -17.69 1.09 -11.41
CA ASP A 121 -17.00 1.83 -10.35
C ASP A 121 -16.66 0.89 -9.19
N GLU A 122 -17.62 0.08 -8.70
CA GLU A 122 -17.39 -0.90 -7.63
C GLU A 122 -16.31 -1.93 -7.98
N SER A 123 -16.34 -2.46 -9.21
CA SER A 123 -15.34 -3.43 -9.66
C SER A 123 -13.96 -2.79 -9.79
N PHE A 124 -13.91 -1.55 -10.29
CA PHE A 124 -12.67 -0.80 -10.43
C PHE A 124 -12.07 -0.48 -9.06
N ASP A 125 -12.87 0.06 -8.14
CA ASP A 125 -12.43 0.47 -6.80
C ASP A 125 -11.90 -0.72 -6.02
N ARG A 126 -12.60 -1.86 -6.07
CA ARG A 126 -12.16 -3.10 -5.42
C ARG A 126 -10.81 -3.58 -5.96
N MET A 127 -10.64 -3.61 -7.28
CA MET A 127 -9.38 -3.98 -7.94
C MET A 127 -8.26 -2.98 -7.63
N SER A 128 -8.54 -1.70 -7.77
CA SER A 128 -7.60 -0.59 -7.56
C SER A 128 -7.09 -0.57 -6.13
N HIS A 129 -7.97 -0.74 -5.14
CA HIS A 129 -7.61 -0.84 -3.74
C HIS A 129 -6.71 -2.05 -3.48
N ALA A 130 -7.09 -3.25 -3.91
CA ALA A 130 -6.30 -4.46 -3.71
C ALA A 130 -4.87 -4.33 -4.29
N CYS A 131 -4.77 -3.89 -5.55
CA CYS A 131 -3.49 -3.77 -6.22
C CYS A 131 -2.64 -2.63 -5.61
N SER A 132 -3.26 -1.49 -5.28
CA SER A 132 -2.56 -0.37 -4.61
C SER A 132 -2.02 -0.76 -3.25
N THR A 133 -2.79 -1.50 -2.46
CA THR A 133 -2.38 -1.98 -1.13
C THR A 133 -1.15 -2.88 -1.26
N GLY A 134 -1.20 -3.90 -2.11
CA GLY A 134 -0.04 -4.78 -2.34
C GLY A 134 1.19 -4.03 -2.87
N ALA A 135 1.02 -3.06 -3.77
CA ALA A 135 2.12 -2.22 -4.27
C ALA A 135 2.71 -1.35 -3.16
N THR A 136 1.85 -0.70 -2.37
CA THR A 136 2.23 0.20 -1.28
C THR A 136 2.96 -0.54 -0.17
N THR A 137 2.59 -1.81 0.11
CA THR A 137 3.31 -2.62 1.11
C THR A 137 4.75 -2.91 0.68
N LEU A 138 5.02 -2.98 -0.62
CA LEU A 138 6.36 -3.24 -1.15
C LEU A 138 7.19 -1.96 -1.39
N ARG A 139 6.56 -0.78 -1.47
CA ARG A 139 7.23 0.49 -1.85
C ARG A 139 8.36 0.92 -0.91
N ASN A 140 8.35 0.47 0.34
CA ASN A 140 9.46 0.73 1.26
C ASN A 140 10.80 0.18 0.73
N ASN A 141 10.77 -0.86 -0.11
CA ASN A 141 11.95 -1.47 -0.72
C ASN A 141 12.47 -0.70 -1.94
N GLU A 142 11.70 0.25 -2.46
CA GLU A 142 11.99 0.91 -3.73
C GLU A 142 13.04 2.02 -3.55
N TRP A 143 12.82 2.91 -2.57
CA TRP A 143 13.64 4.11 -2.42
C TRP A 143 14.15 4.38 -1.00
N ALA A 144 13.39 4.03 0.03
CA ALA A 144 13.65 4.52 1.39
C ALA A 144 15.05 4.15 1.92
N GLY A 145 15.49 2.89 1.73
CA GLY A 145 16.82 2.47 2.14
C GLY A 145 17.95 3.08 1.30
N SER A 146 17.72 3.31 0.01
CA SER A 146 18.67 3.96 -0.90
C SER A 146 18.84 5.45 -0.56
N TYR A 147 17.74 6.17 -0.39
CA TYR A 147 17.75 7.57 0.05
C TYR A 147 18.39 7.72 1.43
N TRP A 148 18.19 6.76 2.34
CA TRP A 148 18.86 6.78 3.64
C TRP A 148 20.37 6.59 3.54
N ARG A 149 20.82 5.67 2.67
CA ARG A 149 22.24 5.46 2.39
C ARG A 149 22.90 6.72 1.82
N GLU A 150 22.17 7.45 0.99
CA GLU A 150 22.63 8.68 0.32
C GLU A 150 22.20 9.97 1.04
N ARG A 151 21.73 9.90 2.29
CA ARG A 151 21.12 11.04 3.00
C ARG A 151 22.03 12.27 3.11
N ASP A 152 23.34 12.07 3.15
CA ASP A 152 24.32 13.17 3.20
C ASP A 152 24.40 13.92 1.85
N LEU A 153 24.15 13.24 0.74
CA LEU A 153 24.03 13.84 -0.60
C LEU A 153 22.69 14.57 -0.74
N HIS A 154 21.64 14.02 -0.16
CA HIS A 154 20.27 14.56 -0.17
C HIS A 154 19.97 15.47 1.03
N LYS A 155 20.99 16.06 1.66
CA LYS A 155 20.84 16.88 2.88
C LYS A 155 19.94 18.11 2.72
N HIS A 156 19.64 18.51 1.48
CA HIS A 156 18.73 19.61 1.18
C HIS A 156 17.30 19.11 0.88
N ASP A 157 17.14 17.82 0.66
CA ASP A 157 15.90 17.15 0.31
C ASP A 157 15.44 16.26 1.47
N TYR A 158 15.38 16.85 2.68
CA TYR A 158 14.93 16.15 3.89
C TYR A 158 13.56 15.49 3.73
N GLU A 159 12.71 16.01 2.85
CA GLU A 159 11.44 15.39 2.49
C GLU A 159 11.63 14.00 1.88
N LEU A 160 12.59 13.82 0.96
CA LEU A 160 12.86 12.51 0.36
C LEU A 160 13.35 11.48 1.38
N VAL A 161 14.14 11.92 2.36
CA VAL A 161 14.70 11.05 3.39
C VAL A 161 13.68 10.72 4.47
N ASN A 162 12.80 11.66 4.83
CA ASN A 162 11.83 11.49 5.91
C ASN A 162 10.49 10.91 5.47
N ARG A 163 10.20 10.89 4.16
CA ARG A 163 8.93 10.44 3.62
C ARG A 163 8.87 8.91 3.50
N ASP A 164 7.90 8.32 4.19
CA ASP A 164 7.49 6.94 3.99
C ASP A 164 6.21 6.90 3.14
N ASP A 165 6.36 6.39 1.92
CA ASP A 165 5.28 6.18 0.95
C ASP A 165 4.71 4.75 1.01
N SER A 166 5.16 3.93 1.96
CA SER A 166 4.67 2.57 2.16
C SER A 166 3.51 2.47 3.14
N HIS A 167 2.99 1.26 3.35
CA HIS A 167 2.06 1.00 4.44
C HIS A 167 2.82 1.09 5.77
N LYS A 168 2.49 2.10 6.56
CA LYS A 168 3.17 2.34 7.84
C LYS A 168 2.58 1.47 8.98
N GLY A 169 1.84 0.40 8.65
CA GLY A 169 1.03 -0.45 9.53
C GLY A 169 -0.47 -0.38 9.20
N ASP A 170 -1.31 -1.05 10.01
CA ASP A 170 -2.75 -0.84 9.98
C ASP A 170 -3.12 0.39 10.82
N PHE A 171 -3.53 1.48 10.17
CA PHE A 171 -3.99 2.70 10.84
C PHE A 171 -5.39 2.60 11.45
N GLY A 172 -5.91 1.38 11.61
CA GLY A 172 -7.20 1.07 12.21
C GLY A 172 -8.30 0.82 11.17
N ASP A 173 -8.14 1.35 9.97
CA ASP A 173 -9.11 1.24 8.89
C ASP A 173 -8.59 0.46 7.68
N ASP A 174 -7.29 0.23 7.51
CA ASP A 174 -6.77 -0.43 6.30
C ASP A 174 -7.27 -1.88 6.23
N ILE A 175 -7.20 -2.59 7.37
CA ILE A 175 -7.75 -3.94 7.47
C ILE A 175 -9.28 -3.92 7.33
N GLN A 176 -9.96 -2.96 7.95
CA GLN A 176 -11.42 -2.87 7.91
C GLN A 176 -11.94 -2.56 6.50
N ASN A 177 -11.29 -1.64 5.79
CA ASN A 177 -11.60 -1.25 4.42
C ASN A 177 -11.33 -2.40 3.45
N ALA A 178 -10.18 -3.07 3.59
CA ALA A 178 -9.88 -4.25 2.76
C ALA A 178 -10.88 -5.40 3.06
N ALA A 179 -11.31 -5.56 4.31
CA ALA A 179 -12.31 -6.56 4.69
C ALA A 179 -13.72 -6.22 4.17
N SER A 180 -14.13 -4.95 4.21
CA SER A 180 -15.44 -4.50 3.70
C SER A 180 -15.55 -4.66 2.18
N LEU A 181 -14.42 -4.55 1.47
CA LEU A 181 -14.29 -4.87 0.05
C LEU A 181 -14.15 -6.38 -0.24
N GLY A 182 -14.17 -7.22 0.79
CA GLY A 182 -14.01 -8.67 0.65
C GLY A 182 -12.68 -9.07 0.01
N LEU A 183 -11.61 -8.32 0.29
CA LEU A 183 -10.25 -8.56 -0.21
C LEU A 183 -9.43 -9.40 0.77
N ILE A 184 -9.70 -9.21 2.07
CA ILE A 184 -9.06 -9.96 3.15
C ILE A 184 -10.11 -10.46 4.13
N ALA A 185 -9.78 -11.52 4.85
CA ALA A 185 -10.58 -12.04 5.95
C ALA A 185 -9.76 -11.97 7.24
N PRO A 186 -9.90 -10.91 8.04
CA PRO A 186 -9.15 -10.77 9.29
C PRO A 186 -9.49 -11.94 10.23
N PRO A 187 -8.50 -12.54 10.89
CA PRO A 187 -8.76 -13.59 11.87
C PRO A 187 -9.46 -13.01 13.10
N LYS A 188 -10.20 -13.85 13.83
CA LYS A 188 -10.81 -13.45 15.12
C LYS A 188 -9.77 -13.03 16.16
N GLU A 189 -8.61 -13.68 16.12
CA GLU A 189 -7.43 -13.38 16.92
C GLU A 189 -6.22 -13.41 16.00
N TYR A 190 -5.40 -12.35 16.02
CA TYR A 190 -4.20 -12.30 15.20
C TYR A 190 -3.17 -13.33 15.69
N PRO A 191 -2.46 -14.02 14.78
CA PRO A 191 -1.49 -15.02 15.17
C PRO A 191 -0.30 -14.33 15.85
N ARG A 192 0.20 -14.93 16.94
CA ARG A 192 1.37 -14.41 17.64
C ARG A 192 2.63 -14.59 16.82
N HIS A 193 3.41 -13.52 16.69
CA HIS A 193 4.70 -13.50 16.02
C HIS A 193 5.82 -13.42 17.07
N SER A 194 6.86 -14.25 16.90
CA SER A 194 8.11 -14.14 17.66
C SER A 194 9.06 -13.16 16.99
N ILE A 195 9.92 -12.53 17.78
CA ILE A 195 10.97 -11.64 17.27
C ILE A 195 12.29 -12.40 17.32
N ASN A 196 12.96 -12.50 16.17
CA ASN A 196 14.26 -13.13 16.07
C ASN A 196 15.35 -12.11 16.42
N HIS A 197 15.90 -12.23 17.62
CA HIS A 197 16.94 -11.33 18.12
C HIS A 197 18.34 -11.65 17.57
N ASP A 198 18.53 -12.82 16.97
CA ASP A 198 19.82 -13.24 16.40
C ASP A 198 20.07 -12.63 15.02
N VAL A 199 19.02 -12.12 14.37
CA VAL A 199 19.10 -11.47 13.07
C VAL A 199 18.73 -10.00 13.20
N SER A 200 19.71 -9.13 13.00
CA SER A 200 19.52 -7.68 12.95
C SER A 200 20.25 -7.03 11.77
N VAL A 201 19.77 -5.86 11.37
CA VAL A 201 20.35 -5.09 10.25
C VAL A 201 20.10 -3.60 10.45
N LYS A 202 21.03 -2.77 9.99
CA LYS A 202 20.91 -1.32 10.07
C LYS A 202 20.35 -0.72 8.77
N PRO A 203 19.68 0.44 8.85
CA PRO A 203 19.26 1.22 7.68
C PRO A 203 20.40 1.43 6.70
N GLY A 204 20.10 1.26 5.41
CA GLY A 204 21.05 1.36 4.30
C GLY A 204 21.87 0.09 4.06
N GLU A 205 21.97 -0.85 5.00
CA GLU A 205 22.63 -2.14 4.80
C GLU A 205 21.73 -3.12 4.03
N PRO A 206 22.28 -4.07 3.26
CA PRO A 206 21.46 -5.08 2.58
C PRO A 206 20.66 -5.92 3.58
N CYS A 207 19.36 -6.01 3.36
CA CYS A 207 18.46 -6.83 4.17
C CYS A 207 18.89 -8.30 4.11
N PRO A 208 19.11 -8.98 5.25
CA PRO A 208 19.68 -10.33 5.24
C PRO A 208 18.66 -11.40 4.82
N GLN A 209 17.37 -11.14 4.97
CA GLN A 209 16.31 -12.08 4.61
C GLN A 209 14.98 -11.37 4.34
N THR A 210 14.17 -11.93 3.43
CA THR A 210 12.86 -11.40 3.10
C THR A 210 11.85 -11.68 4.22
N GLY A 211 11.10 -10.68 4.67
CA GLY A 211 10.08 -10.84 5.71
C GLY A 211 9.62 -9.53 6.31
N VAL A 212 8.84 -9.61 7.39
CA VAL A 212 8.44 -8.44 8.19
C VAL A 212 9.52 -8.12 9.22
N TRP A 213 9.82 -6.84 9.35
CA TRP A 213 10.83 -6.32 10.25
C TRP A 213 10.24 -5.27 11.18
N ILE A 214 10.80 -5.20 12.38
CA ILE A 214 10.41 -4.26 13.43
C ILE A 214 11.62 -3.48 13.95
N PRO A 215 11.52 -2.16 14.16
CA PRO A 215 12.64 -1.38 14.64
C PRO A 215 12.80 -1.50 16.17
N SER A 216 14.04 -1.38 16.66
CA SER A 216 14.39 -1.55 18.08
C SER A 216 13.56 -0.72 19.08
N GLN A 217 13.00 0.41 18.64
CA GLN A 217 12.15 1.28 19.46
C GLN A 217 10.87 0.57 19.91
N TRP A 218 10.26 -0.28 19.08
CA TRP A 218 9.11 -1.09 19.47
C TRP A 218 9.44 -2.05 20.60
N LEU A 219 10.63 -2.66 20.57
CA LEU A 219 11.11 -3.54 21.65
C LEU A 219 11.23 -2.82 22.99
N ARG A 220 11.30 -1.48 22.96
CA ARG A 220 11.37 -0.60 24.14
C ARG A 220 9.99 0.01 24.48
N GLY A 221 8.92 -0.44 23.83
CA GLY A 221 7.55 -0.02 24.09
C GLY A 221 7.09 1.20 23.30
N ALA A 222 7.79 1.60 22.23
CA ALA A 222 7.27 2.63 21.33
C ALA A 222 6.19 2.05 20.40
N ASP A 223 5.10 2.79 20.21
CA ASP A 223 3.96 2.46 19.35
C ASP A 223 3.84 3.41 18.13
N ASP A 224 4.72 4.39 18.03
CA ASP A 224 4.72 5.43 17.00
C ASP A 224 5.68 5.16 15.84
N PHE A 225 6.03 3.90 15.56
CA PHE A 225 6.99 3.54 14.50
C PHE A 225 6.39 2.56 13.48
N SER A 226 6.67 2.70 12.19
CA SER A 226 6.21 1.71 11.21
C SER A 226 6.96 0.38 11.32
N LEU A 227 6.23 -0.73 11.16
CA LEU A 227 6.79 -2.01 10.72
C LEU A 227 6.93 -1.97 9.20
N ALA A 228 7.69 -2.92 8.64
CA ALA A 228 7.74 -3.04 7.20
C ALA A 228 8.10 -4.43 6.68
N PHE A 229 7.67 -4.72 5.46
CA PHE A 229 8.10 -5.90 4.73
C PHE A 229 9.35 -5.59 3.91
N CYS A 230 10.47 -6.20 4.23
CA CYS A 230 11.74 -5.95 3.55
C CYS A 230 12.16 -7.17 2.71
N VAL A 231 12.76 -6.94 1.56
CA VAL A 231 13.20 -7.97 0.60
C VAL A 231 14.70 -8.20 0.74
N GLN A 232 15.12 -9.47 0.76
CA GLN A 232 16.52 -9.86 0.85
C GLN A 232 17.39 -9.15 -0.20
N GLY A 233 18.53 -8.63 0.24
CA GLY A 233 19.49 -7.90 -0.60
C GLY A 233 19.14 -6.44 -0.86
N GLN A 234 17.88 -6.02 -0.66
CA GLN A 234 17.51 -4.61 -0.79
C GLN A 234 18.04 -3.79 0.38
N PRO A 235 18.40 -2.50 0.17
CA PRO A 235 18.80 -1.63 1.26
C PRO A 235 17.68 -1.51 2.31
N MET A 236 18.00 -1.80 3.57
CA MET A 236 17.06 -1.65 4.68
C MET A 236 16.66 -0.17 4.83
N GLN A 237 15.38 0.09 5.05
CA GLN A 237 14.89 1.45 5.24
C GLN A 237 15.23 2.01 6.64
N PRO A 238 15.15 3.33 6.86
CA PRO A 238 15.21 3.89 8.21
C PRO A 238 13.94 3.58 9.00
N ALA A 239 14.02 3.63 10.33
CA ALA A 239 12.82 3.54 11.15
C ALA A 239 12.03 4.85 11.03
N PHE A 240 10.80 4.79 10.53
CA PHE A 240 9.96 5.97 10.42
C PHE A 240 9.09 6.12 11.67
N ARG A 241 9.31 7.24 12.39
CA ARG A 241 8.41 7.68 13.45
C ARG A 241 7.22 8.43 12.87
N LEU A 242 6.04 8.11 13.33
CA LEU A 242 4.75 8.65 12.93
C LEU A 242 4.37 9.86 13.78
N ARG A 243 3.89 10.94 13.14
CA ARG A 243 3.39 12.15 13.81
C ARG A 243 2.21 12.72 13.05
N TRP A 244 1.28 13.34 13.76
CA TRP A 244 0.25 14.15 13.12
C TRP A 244 0.83 15.51 12.76
N GLY A 245 0.86 15.79 11.46
CA GLY A 245 1.29 17.05 10.89
C GLY A 245 0.42 18.21 11.36
N LYS A 246 0.83 19.42 10.96
CA LYS A 246 0.07 20.62 11.33
C LYS A 246 -1.28 20.61 10.63
N PRO A 247 -2.39 20.88 11.34
CA PRO A 247 -3.68 21.07 10.69
C PRO A 247 -3.58 22.19 9.67
N PHE A 248 -3.97 21.92 8.43
CA PHE A 248 -4.07 22.94 7.38
C PHE A 248 -5.51 23.00 6.89
N ASP A 249 -5.94 24.21 6.59
CA ASP A 249 -7.29 24.48 6.12
C ASP A 249 -7.34 24.28 4.61
N MET A 250 -7.95 23.18 4.17
CA MET A 250 -8.19 22.90 2.74
C MET A 250 -9.16 23.89 2.12
N LEU A 251 -9.99 24.53 2.94
CA LEU A 251 -11.08 25.40 2.51
C LEU A 251 -10.70 26.88 2.59
N ALA A 252 -9.48 27.22 3.04
CA ALA A 252 -9.02 28.59 3.23
C ALA A 252 -9.13 29.50 1.99
N ASN A 253 -9.19 28.92 0.78
CA ASN A 253 -9.30 29.64 -0.47
C ASN A 253 -10.66 29.45 -1.18
N PHE A 254 -11.61 28.78 -0.55
CA PHE A 254 -12.93 28.51 -1.12
C PHE A 254 -13.97 29.38 -0.41
N ASP A 255 -14.68 30.23 -1.16
CA ASP A 255 -15.83 30.99 -0.66
C ASP A 255 -17.01 30.02 -0.45
N LEU A 256 -17.09 29.45 0.75
CA LEU A 256 -18.18 28.55 1.12
C LEU A 256 -19.30 29.31 1.86
N PRO A 257 -20.58 28.92 1.65
CA PRO A 257 -21.69 29.43 2.46
C PRO A 257 -21.45 29.18 3.95
N ASP A 258 -21.87 30.11 4.80
CA ASP A 258 -21.66 30.12 6.25
C ASP A 258 -22.62 29.14 6.98
N ASP A 259 -22.71 27.92 6.45
CA ASP A 259 -23.61 26.87 6.87
C ASP A 259 -22.82 25.96 7.83
N GLY A 260 -22.63 26.45 9.05
CA GLY A 260 -21.67 25.93 10.03
C GLY A 260 -21.68 24.42 10.30
N ASP A 261 -20.52 23.79 10.12
CA ASP A 261 -19.83 22.88 11.06
C ASP A 261 -18.60 22.21 10.40
N ASP A 262 -18.44 22.33 9.07
CA ASP A 262 -17.28 21.79 8.35
C ASP A 262 -16.05 22.67 8.53
N THR A 263 -15.30 22.44 9.62
CA THR A 263 -13.94 22.97 9.72
C THR A 263 -13.09 22.24 8.67
N GLY A 264 -12.78 22.89 7.54
CA GLY A 264 -11.94 22.38 6.44
C GLY A 264 -10.50 21.99 6.82
N PHE A 265 -10.20 21.93 8.11
CA PHE A 265 -8.90 21.57 8.66
C PHE A 265 -8.71 20.07 8.62
N ILE A 266 -7.72 19.63 7.86
CA ILE A 266 -7.23 18.26 7.93
C ILE A 266 -5.77 18.25 8.38
N SER A 267 -5.35 17.14 8.99
CA SER A 267 -3.96 16.91 9.37
C SER A 267 -3.49 15.65 8.66
N PHE A 268 -2.37 15.73 7.96
CA PHE A 268 -1.77 14.55 7.37
C PHE A 268 -0.83 13.87 8.35
N LEU A 269 -0.67 12.57 8.18
CA LEU A 269 0.34 11.82 8.91
C LEU A 269 1.71 12.08 8.29
N GLU A 270 2.59 12.67 9.08
CA GLU A 270 3.99 12.92 8.74
C GLU A 270 4.88 11.80 9.31
N THR A 271 6.01 11.59 8.65
CA THR A 271 7.03 10.63 9.09
C THR A 271 8.36 11.32 9.33
N THR A 272 9.14 10.80 10.28
CA THR A 272 10.51 11.22 10.53
C THR A 272 11.40 9.99 10.53
N ALA A 273 12.39 9.96 9.64
CA ALA A 273 13.32 8.86 9.53
C ALA A 273 14.39 8.93 10.63
N LEU A 274 14.67 7.79 11.26
CA LEU A 274 15.58 7.64 12.37
C LEU A 274 16.46 6.40 12.16
N ASP A 275 17.69 6.46 12.69
CA ASP A 275 18.51 5.26 12.83
C ASP A 275 17.85 4.29 13.82
N SER A 276 17.95 3.01 13.52
CA SER A 276 17.50 1.92 14.38
C SER A 276 18.20 0.63 13.99
N ASP A 277 18.27 -0.33 14.90
CA ASP A 277 18.49 -1.72 14.51
C ASP A 277 17.13 -2.35 14.21
N TRP A 278 17.00 -2.98 13.04
CA TRP A 278 15.81 -3.75 12.67
C TRP A 278 15.97 -5.21 13.07
N TYR A 279 14.89 -5.83 13.54
CA TYR A 279 14.82 -7.24 13.92
C TYR A 279 13.73 -7.95 13.11
N LEU A 280 13.96 -9.21 12.76
CA LEU A 280 12.98 -9.98 12.00
C LEU A 280 11.81 -10.37 12.91
N VAL A 281 10.59 -10.15 12.43
CA VAL A 281 9.36 -10.71 12.99
C VAL A 281 9.08 -12.04 12.30
N GLU A 282 9.18 -13.15 13.01
CA GLU A 282 9.06 -14.49 12.44
C GLU A 282 7.63 -14.77 11.96
N LYS A 283 7.51 -15.34 10.76
CA LYS A 283 6.22 -15.83 10.28
C LYS A 283 5.78 -17.03 11.13
N PRO A 284 4.57 -17.03 11.70
CA PRO A 284 4.13 -18.11 12.57
C PRO A 284 4.09 -19.44 11.82
N SER A 285 4.69 -20.48 12.40
CA SER A 285 4.85 -21.82 11.83
C SER A 285 3.51 -22.51 11.45
N SER A 286 2.40 -22.02 12.00
CA SER A 286 1.04 -22.49 11.73
C SER A 286 0.32 -21.78 10.58
N CYS A 287 0.95 -20.80 9.94
CA CYS A 287 0.33 -20.01 8.86
C CYS A 287 0.70 -20.57 7.48
N GLN A 288 0.23 -21.78 7.18
CA GLN A 288 -0.16 -22.09 5.80
C GLN A 288 -1.43 -21.28 5.54
N ILE A 289 -1.26 -20.05 5.07
CA ILE A 289 -2.36 -19.28 4.50
C ILE A 289 -2.83 -20.08 3.28
N PRO A 290 -4.07 -20.60 3.25
CA PRO A 290 -4.60 -21.31 2.10
C PRO A 290 -4.59 -20.44 0.83
#